data_AF-A0A0P0Y989-F1
#
_entry.id   AF-A0A0P0Y989-F1
#
_cell.length_a   1.000
_cell.length_b   1.000
_cell.length_c   1.000
_cell.angle_alpha   90.00
_cell.angle_beta   90.00
_cell.angle_gamma   90.00
#
_symmetry.space_group_name_H-M   'P 1'
#
loop_
_entity.id
_entity.type
_entity.pdbx_description
1 polymer ?
#
loop_
_entity_poly.entity_id
_entity_poly.type
_entity_poly.pdbx_seq_one_letter_code
_entity_poly.pdbx_strand_id
1 'polypeptide(L)'
;MANLNPNPLRFLMHGLVVHAGGDFRIPRVDLTVPQRPARRHEDFYVAIVEPIPLEQDWDHHRALIANFVQDELHYEVCNSFWYPSVVGFFQMRSAMNRDALVLSPPEFYDGVHSVIFVNHDQCPNWRAANYHREGWFMFLDFPLDFIDRHHVHQAVTSFGK
;
A
#
# COMPACT_ATOMS: atom_id res chain seq x y z
N MET A 1 -38.99 -5.89 2.52
CA MET A 1 -38.29 -7.02 3.15
C MET A 1 -38.39 -6.86 4.66
N ALA A 2 -38.57 -7.96 5.40
CA ALA A 2 -38.53 -7.91 6.85
C ALA A 2 -37.09 -7.61 7.30
N ASN A 3 -36.89 -6.60 8.15
CA ASN A 3 -35.57 -6.31 8.72
C ASN A 3 -35.32 -7.26 9.90
N LEU A 4 -35.08 -8.53 9.59
CA LEU A 4 -34.69 -9.53 10.57
C LEU A 4 -33.16 -9.54 10.65
N ASN A 5 -32.62 -9.58 11.88
CA ASN A 5 -31.20 -9.82 12.11
C ASN A 5 -31.02 -11.32 12.43
N PRO A 6 -30.94 -12.20 11.41
CA PRO A 6 -30.90 -13.63 11.64
C PRO A 6 -29.63 -14.01 12.40
N ASN A 7 -29.77 -14.85 13.42
CA ASN A 7 -28.63 -15.32 14.21
C ASN A 7 -27.75 -16.29 13.37
N PRO A 8 -26.52 -15.91 12.99
CA PRO A 8 -25.66 -16.75 12.15
C PRO A 8 -25.14 -18.00 12.85
N LEU A 9 -25.12 -18.00 14.20
CA LEU A 9 -24.55 -19.11 15.00
C LEU A 9 -25.28 -20.44 14.77
N ARG A 10 -26.52 -20.42 14.27
CA ARG A 10 -27.28 -21.63 13.94
C ARG A 10 -26.73 -22.41 12.75
N PHE A 11 -25.92 -21.75 11.91
CA PHE A 11 -25.41 -22.31 10.65
C PHE A 11 -23.89 -22.53 10.68
N LEU A 12 -23.23 -22.28 11.81
CA LEU A 12 -21.78 -22.38 11.93
C LEU A 12 -21.37 -23.68 12.61
N MET A 13 -20.33 -24.31 12.09
CA MET A 13 -19.67 -25.42 12.78
C MET A 13 -18.93 -24.91 14.01
N HIS A 14 -18.77 -25.78 15.01
CA HIS A 14 -17.96 -25.48 16.19
C HIS A 14 -16.54 -25.05 15.77
N GLY A 15 -16.09 -23.91 16.30
CA GLY A 15 -14.76 -23.34 16.02
C GLY A 15 -14.73 -22.24 14.95
N LEU A 16 -15.82 -22.01 14.20
CA LEU A 16 -15.91 -20.88 13.27
C LEU A 16 -16.22 -19.58 14.01
N VAL A 17 -15.44 -18.53 13.73
CA VAL A 17 -15.59 -17.21 14.34
C VAL A 17 -16.39 -16.30 13.41
N VAL A 18 -17.45 -15.69 13.93
CA VAL A 18 -18.21 -14.66 13.21
C VAL A 18 -17.52 -13.33 13.35
N HIS A 19 -16.97 -12.82 12.26
CA HIS A 19 -16.60 -11.40 12.17
C HIS A 19 -17.86 -10.57 11.85
N ALA A 20 -18.67 -10.32 12.89
CA ALA A 20 -19.68 -9.28 12.81
C ALA A 20 -18.94 -7.95 12.63
N GLY A 21 -19.17 -7.24 11.53
CA GLY A 21 -18.64 -5.88 11.44
C GLY A 21 -19.33 -5.06 12.51
N GLY A 22 -18.57 -4.29 13.27
CA GLY A 22 -19.11 -3.49 14.38
C GLY A 22 -20.19 -2.51 13.95
N ASP A 23 -20.78 -1.83 14.93
CA ASP A 23 -21.98 -0.98 14.79
C ASP A 23 -21.87 0.12 13.71
N PHE A 24 -20.64 0.48 13.32
CA PHE A 24 -20.34 1.49 12.30
C PHE A 24 -19.73 0.89 11.03
N ARG A 25 -20.35 -0.15 10.45
CA ARG A 25 -19.90 -0.69 9.15
C ARG A 25 -19.98 0.41 8.08
N ILE A 26 -18.84 1.04 7.80
CA ILE A 26 -18.60 1.72 6.52
C ILE A 26 -18.53 0.60 5.48
N PRO A 27 -19.27 0.68 4.36
CA PRO A 27 -19.10 -0.25 3.25
C PRO A 27 -17.62 -0.28 2.86
N ARG A 28 -16.90 -1.34 3.24
CA ARG A 28 -15.59 -1.59 2.69
C ARG A 28 -15.83 -2.11 1.30
N VAL A 29 -15.76 -1.21 0.32
CA VAL A 29 -15.44 -1.63 -1.04
C VAL A 29 -13.98 -2.01 -0.96
N ASP A 30 -13.69 -3.28 -0.66
CA ASP A 30 -12.35 -3.80 -0.85
C ASP A 30 -12.12 -3.71 -2.37
N LEU A 31 -11.27 -2.77 -2.77
CA LEU A 31 -10.91 -2.55 -4.16
C LEU A 31 -10.22 -3.82 -4.66
N THR A 32 -11.02 -4.74 -5.20
CA THR A 32 -10.53 -6.00 -5.72
C THR A 32 -10.09 -5.74 -7.14
N VAL A 33 -8.78 -5.52 -7.34
CA VAL A 33 -8.22 -5.33 -8.68
C VAL A 33 -8.21 -6.70 -9.38
N PRO A 34 -9.04 -6.92 -10.42
CA PRO A 34 -9.28 -8.25 -10.96
C PRO A 34 -8.05 -8.87 -11.64
N GLN A 35 -7.09 -8.05 -12.03
CA GLN A 35 -5.83 -8.48 -12.62
C GLN A 35 -4.71 -7.74 -11.90
N ARG A 36 -3.56 -8.39 -11.71
CA ARG A 36 -2.39 -7.74 -11.14
C ARG A 36 -2.06 -6.54 -12.02
N PRO A 37 -2.12 -5.30 -11.51
CA PRO A 37 -1.81 -4.13 -12.33
C PRO A 37 -0.37 -4.26 -12.81
N ALA A 38 -0.12 -3.82 -14.04
CA ALA A 38 1.24 -3.74 -14.55
C ALA A 38 2.07 -2.85 -13.62
N ARG A 39 3.22 -3.36 -13.18
CA ARG A 39 4.17 -2.61 -12.36
C ARG A 39 4.78 -1.51 -13.21
N ARG A 40 4.38 -0.26 -12.97
CA ARG A 40 4.76 0.92 -13.76
C ARG A 40 5.61 1.94 -13.01
N HIS A 41 5.84 1.71 -11.72
CA HIS A 41 6.52 2.66 -10.83
C HIS A 41 7.77 2.04 -10.18
N GLU A 42 8.36 1.04 -10.85
CA GLU A 42 9.59 0.38 -10.38
C GLU A 42 10.83 1.29 -10.51
N ASP A 43 10.69 2.40 -11.21
CA ASP A 43 11.67 3.48 -11.29
C ASP A 43 11.60 4.46 -10.10
N PHE A 44 10.66 4.27 -9.17
CA PHE A 44 10.53 5.10 -7.98
C PHE A 44 11.25 4.53 -6.77
N TYR A 45 11.77 5.45 -5.94
CA TYR A 45 12.43 5.16 -4.68
C TYR A 45 12.13 6.23 -3.63
N VAL A 46 12.46 5.91 -2.39
CA VAL A 46 12.32 6.79 -1.24
C VAL A 46 13.67 7.00 -0.57
N ALA A 47 13.93 8.23 -0.16
CA ALA A 47 15.09 8.57 0.65
C ALA A 47 14.70 8.65 2.13
N ILE A 48 15.32 7.81 2.94
CA ILE A 48 15.24 7.84 4.41
C ILE A 48 16.48 8.58 4.90
N VAL A 49 16.29 9.61 5.72
CA VAL A 49 17.38 10.47 6.18
C VAL A 49 17.60 10.27 7.69
N GLU A 50 18.86 10.14 8.08
CA GLU A 50 19.28 10.05 9.48
C GLU A 50 20.38 11.08 9.82
N PRO A 51 20.25 11.85 10.92
CA PRO A 51 19.05 11.99 11.75
C PRO A 51 17.88 12.59 10.95
N ILE A 52 16.64 12.30 11.37
CA ILE A 52 15.45 12.82 10.68
C ILE A 52 15.45 14.35 10.81
N PRO A 53 15.45 15.10 9.68
CA PRO A 53 15.41 16.56 9.72
C PRO A 53 14.03 17.06 10.14
N LEU A 54 13.98 18.32 10.59
CA LEU A 54 12.72 18.98 10.91
C LEU A 54 11.82 19.04 9.67
N GLU A 55 10.52 18.81 9.84
CA GLU A 55 9.56 18.75 8.72
C GLU A 55 9.58 20.00 7.83
N GLN A 56 9.81 21.18 8.42
CA GLN A 56 9.92 22.45 7.69
C GLN A 56 11.10 22.48 6.70
N ASP A 57 12.12 21.66 6.93
CA ASP A 57 13.34 21.61 6.11
C ASP A 57 13.28 20.48 5.07
N TRP A 58 12.23 19.66 5.04
CA TRP A 58 12.13 18.51 4.14
C TRP A 58 12.25 18.88 2.67
N ASP A 59 11.71 20.03 2.26
CA ASP A 59 11.87 20.51 0.89
C ASP A 59 13.32 20.82 0.54
N HIS A 60 14.06 21.41 1.49
CA HIS A 60 15.48 21.70 1.34
C HIS A 60 16.27 20.39 1.22
N HIS A 61 16.03 19.44 2.12
CA HIS A 61 16.67 18.13 2.08
C HIS A 61 16.31 17.33 0.82
N ARG A 62 15.06 17.41 0.34
CA ARG A 62 14.65 16.76 -0.91
C ARG A 62 15.41 17.31 -2.12
N ALA A 63 15.62 18.62 -2.18
CA ALA A 63 16.42 19.25 -3.23
C ALA A 63 17.90 18.85 -3.14
N LEU A 64 18.48 18.85 -1.93
CA LEU A 64 19.86 18.41 -1.70
C LEU A 64 20.08 16.95 -2.12
N ILE A 65 19.16 16.05 -1.77
CA ILE A 65 19.23 14.63 -2.14
C ILE A 65 19.09 14.46 -3.65
N ALA A 66 18.19 15.19 -4.31
CA ALA A 66 18.07 15.13 -5.77
C ALA A 66 19.37 15.54 -6.46
N ASN A 67 19.98 16.64 -5.99
CA ASN A 67 21.27 17.11 -6.52
C ASN A 67 22.38 16.11 -6.21
N PHE A 68 22.47 15.57 -5.00
CA PHE A 68 23.46 14.56 -4.64
C PHE A 68 23.38 13.32 -5.54
N VAL A 69 22.18 12.81 -5.78
CA VAL A 69 21.98 11.65 -6.67
C VAL A 69 22.39 11.97 -8.12
N GLN A 70 22.14 13.18 -8.60
CA GLN A 70 22.51 13.60 -9.95
C GLN A 70 24.01 13.92 -10.11
N ASP A 71 24.55 14.73 -9.20
CA ASP A 71 25.87 15.32 -9.33
C ASP A 71 26.96 14.39 -8.82
N GLU A 72 26.76 13.75 -7.66
CA GLU A 72 27.78 12.91 -7.02
C GLU A 72 27.63 11.43 -7.41
N LEU A 73 26.39 10.90 -7.42
CA LEU A 73 26.14 9.50 -7.79
C LEU A 73 25.94 9.30 -9.30
N HIS A 74 25.86 10.39 -10.08
CA HIS A 74 25.71 10.38 -11.53
C HIS A 74 24.46 9.65 -12.05
N TYR A 75 23.39 9.62 -11.25
CA TYR A 75 22.09 9.07 -11.64
C TYR A 75 21.09 10.17 -11.97
N GLU A 76 20.39 10.02 -13.10
CA GLU A 76 19.35 10.97 -13.48
C GLU A 76 18.06 10.77 -12.66
N VAL A 77 17.76 11.74 -11.79
CA VAL A 77 16.47 11.91 -11.12
C VAL A 77 15.53 12.69 -12.03
N CYS A 78 14.46 12.06 -12.51
CA CYS A 78 13.51 12.68 -13.43
C CYS A 78 12.50 13.59 -12.72
N ASN A 79 12.01 13.17 -11.56
CA ASN A 79 11.03 13.91 -10.78
C ASN A 79 11.27 13.69 -9.28
N SER A 80 10.88 14.67 -8.47
CA SER A 80 10.82 14.52 -7.01
C SER A 80 9.51 15.07 -6.47
N PHE A 81 8.94 14.34 -5.52
CA PHE A 81 7.61 14.58 -4.96
C PHE A 81 7.70 14.60 -3.43
N TRP A 82 6.72 15.28 -2.84
CA TRP A 82 6.49 15.26 -1.40
C TRP A 82 5.98 13.89 -0.97
N TYR A 83 6.34 13.48 0.25
CA TYR A 83 5.82 12.25 0.83
C TYR A 83 5.40 12.47 2.29
N PRO A 84 4.30 11.86 2.77
CA PRO A 84 3.75 12.19 4.09
C PRO A 84 4.60 11.75 5.29
N SER A 85 5.55 10.84 5.11
CA SER A 85 6.26 10.20 6.24
C SER A 85 7.78 10.10 6.08
N VAL A 86 8.34 10.70 5.03
CA VAL A 86 9.78 10.71 4.72
C VAL A 86 10.10 11.98 3.93
N VAL A 87 11.39 12.32 3.83
CA VAL A 87 11.87 13.56 3.20
C VAL A 87 11.42 13.70 1.74
N GLY A 88 11.42 12.61 0.97
CA GLY A 88 11.03 12.70 -0.43
C GLY A 88 10.80 11.36 -1.12
N PHE A 89 10.02 11.45 -2.18
CA PHE A 89 9.71 10.39 -3.12
C PHE A 89 10.27 10.76 -4.48
N PHE A 90 11.07 9.91 -5.08
CA PHE A 90 11.86 10.27 -6.26
C PHE A 90 11.63 9.28 -7.38
N GLN A 91 11.71 9.77 -8.61
CA GLN A 91 11.64 8.97 -9.83
C GLN A 91 12.98 9.00 -10.53
N MET A 92 13.51 7.84 -10.88
CA MET A 92 14.70 7.70 -11.71
C MET A 92 14.35 7.47 -13.16
N ARG A 93 15.34 7.66 -14.04
CA ARG A 93 15.18 7.38 -15.47
C ARG A 93 14.91 5.91 -15.79
N SER A 94 15.39 4.98 -14.96
CA SER A 94 15.17 3.55 -15.17
C SER A 94 15.08 2.78 -13.85
N ALA A 95 14.28 1.70 -13.86
CA ALA A 95 14.19 0.76 -12.75
C ALA A 95 15.55 0.07 -12.47
N MET A 96 16.39 -0.11 -13.49
CA MET A 96 17.73 -0.69 -13.32
C MET A 96 18.63 0.22 -12.49
N ASN A 97 18.63 1.52 -12.78
CA ASN A 97 19.35 2.49 -11.95
C ASN A 97 18.76 2.48 -10.54
N ARG A 98 17.43 2.38 -10.41
CA ARG A 98 16.73 2.36 -9.11
C ARG A 98 17.23 1.20 -8.27
N ASP A 99 17.29 0.01 -8.86
CA ASP A 99 17.78 -1.19 -8.18
C ASP A 99 19.24 -1.01 -7.73
N ALA A 100 20.10 -0.43 -8.57
CA ALA A 100 21.49 -0.16 -8.20
C ALA A 100 21.63 0.84 -7.04
N LEU A 101 20.82 1.91 -7.06
CA LEU A 101 20.81 2.94 -6.03
C LEU A 101 20.27 2.41 -4.69
N VAL A 102 19.21 1.60 -4.70
CA VAL A 102 18.66 0.99 -3.47
C VAL A 102 19.62 -0.04 -2.85
N LEU A 103 20.50 -0.64 -3.65
CA LEU A 103 21.55 -1.55 -3.16
C LEU A 103 22.79 -0.81 -2.63
N SER A 104 22.87 0.52 -2.80
CA SER A 104 24.00 1.28 -2.28
C SER A 104 23.98 1.34 -0.75
N PRO A 105 25.15 1.39 -0.10
CA PRO A 105 25.20 1.64 1.34
C PRO A 105 24.65 3.04 1.67
N PRO A 106 24.36 3.32 2.95
CA PRO A 106 24.04 4.67 3.40
C PRO A 106 25.17 5.65 3.08
N GLU A 107 24.84 6.82 2.52
CA GLU A 107 25.82 7.84 2.15
C GLU A 107 25.48 9.21 2.74
N PHE A 108 26.49 10.06 2.92
CA PHE A 108 26.28 11.44 3.39
C PHE A 108 26.12 12.38 2.20
N TYR A 109 24.99 13.06 2.11
CA TYR A 109 24.68 13.95 0.97
C TYR A 109 24.98 15.43 1.25
N ASP A 110 25.09 15.83 2.51
CA ASP A 110 25.43 17.21 2.93
C ASP A 110 26.56 17.25 3.98
N GLY A 111 27.22 16.10 4.19
CA GLY A 111 28.30 15.94 5.17
C GLY A 111 27.84 15.79 6.63
N VAL A 112 26.54 15.91 6.92
CA VAL A 112 25.99 15.81 8.29
C VAL A 112 24.93 14.71 8.38
N HIS A 113 24.05 14.63 7.39
CA HIS A 113 22.96 13.68 7.32
C HIS A 113 23.31 12.53 6.38
N SER A 114 23.04 11.31 6.82
CA SER A 114 23.10 10.14 5.97
C SER A 114 21.75 9.92 5.28
N VAL A 115 21.79 9.36 4.07
CA VAL A 115 20.63 8.96 3.30
C VAL A 115 20.70 7.47 2.97
N ILE A 116 19.58 6.79 3.16
CA ILE A 116 19.35 5.39 2.79
C ILE A 116 18.25 5.38 1.73
N PHE A 117 18.52 4.75 0.58
CA PHE A 117 17.55 4.63 -0.48
C PHE A 117 16.81 3.30 -0.38
N VAL A 118 15.48 3.34 -0.43
CA VAL A 118 14.63 2.14 -0.39
C VAL A 118 13.63 2.14 -1.54
N ASN A 119 13.11 0.97 -1.88
CA ASN A 119 12.05 0.87 -2.87
C ASN A 119 10.81 1.67 -2.44
N HIS A 120 10.09 2.21 -3.42
CA HIS A 120 8.92 3.04 -3.18
C HIS A 120 7.81 2.35 -2.37
N ASP A 121 7.76 1.03 -2.40
CA ASP A 121 6.81 0.18 -1.67
C ASP A 121 7.36 -0.34 -0.34
N GLN A 122 8.59 0.01 0.02
CA GLN A 122 9.31 -0.42 1.24
C GLN A 122 9.62 0.74 2.19
N CYS A 123 8.78 1.78 2.21
CA CYS A 123 8.88 2.89 3.15
C CYS A 123 8.85 2.43 4.62
N PRO A 124 9.18 3.27 5.61
CA PRO A 124 9.16 2.91 7.04
C PRO A 124 7.82 2.34 7.55
N ASN A 125 6.70 2.74 6.92
CA ASN A 125 5.37 2.23 7.23
C ASN A 125 5.02 0.92 6.50
N TRP A 126 5.96 0.34 5.74
CA TRP A 126 5.77 -0.92 5.04
C TRP A 126 5.54 -2.04 6.03
N ARG A 127 4.41 -2.70 5.86
CA ARG A 127 4.05 -3.90 6.60
C ARG A 127 3.62 -4.94 5.59
N ALA A 128 4.02 -6.19 5.82
CA ALA A 128 3.40 -7.32 5.17
C ALA A 128 1.93 -7.37 5.62
N ALA A 129 1.05 -6.71 4.86
CA ALA A 129 -0.37 -6.93 4.97
C ALA A 129 -0.61 -8.35 4.44
N ASN A 130 -0.76 -9.31 5.36
CA ASN A 130 -1.18 -10.67 5.02
C ASN A 130 -2.59 -10.60 4.44
N TYR A 131 -2.69 -10.32 3.14
CA TYR A 131 -3.94 -10.29 2.38
C TYR A 131 -4.45 -11.71 2.06
N HIS A 132 -3.79 -12.76 2.56
CA HIS A 132 -4.34 -14.12 2.57
C HIS A 132 -5.28 -14.29 3.77
N ARG A 133 -6.46 -13.67 3.71
CA ARG A 133 -7.60 -14.14 4.51
C ARG A 133 -8.46 -15.03 3.61
N GLU A 134 -8.27 -16.34 3.73
CA GLU A 134 -9.26 -17.29 3.23
C GLU A 134 -10.44 -17.33 4.22
N GLY A 135 -11.64 -17.10 3.71
CA GLY A 135 -12.86 -17.07 4.51
C GLY A 135 -14.07 -17.46 3.65
N TRP A 136 -15.14 -17.88 4.33
CA TRP A 136 -16.40 -18.22 3.69
C TRP A 136 -17.40 -17.07 3.87
N PHE A 137 -18.08 -16.68 2.81
CA PHE A 137 -19.23 -15.78 2.90
C PHE A 137 -20.50 -16.57 3.17
N MET A 138 -21.23 -16.18 4.21
CA MET A 138 -22.56 -16.71 4.50
C MET A 138 -23.60 -15.62 4.24
N PHE A 139 -24.49 -15.88 3.29
CA PHE A 139 -25.64 -15.02 3.02
C PHE A 139 -26.84 -15.54 3.83
N LEU A 140 -27.43 -14.67 4.65
CA LEU A 140 -28.64 -14.96 5.43
C LEU A 140 -29.76 -14.02 4.98
N ASP A 141 -30.97 -14.55 4.86
CA ASP A 141 -32.15 -13.81 4.38
C ASP A 141 -31.95 -13.13 3.01
N PHE A 142 -31.15 -13.78 2.15
CA PHE A 142 -30.92 -13.30 0.79
C PHE A 142 -32.17 -13.52 -0.07
N PRO A 143 -32.65 -12.51 -0.81
CA PRO A 143 -33.93 -12.61 -1.49
C PRO A 143 -33.91 -13.72 -2.55
N LEU A 144 -34.92 -14.59 -2.51
CA LEU A 144 -34.95 -15.86 -3.24
C LEU A 144 -34.80 -15.68 -4.76
N ASP A 145 -35.41 -14.62 -5.31
CA ASP A 145 -35.35 -14.31 -6.74
C ASP A 145 -33.95 -13.94 -7.23
N PHE A 146 -33.01 -13.66 -6.32
CA PHE A 146 -31.62 -13.32 -6.63
C PHE A 146 -30.66 -14.48 -6.36
N ILE A 147 -31.13 -15.65 -5.93
CA ILE A 147 -30.26 -16.83 -5.68
C ILE A 147 -29.85 -17.46 -7.02
N ASP A 148 -29.01 -16.75 -7.75
CA ASP A 148 -28.32 -17.22 -8.94
C ASP A 148 -26.87 -16.74 -8.93
N ARG A 149 -26.08 -17.35 -9.82
CA ARG A 149 -24.64 -17.12 -9.87
C ARG A 149 -24.28 -15.66 -10.19
N HIS A 150 -25.10 -14.96 -10.97
CA HIS A 150 -24.83 -13.58 -11.38
C HIS A 150 -24.95 -12.62 -10.19
N HIS A 151 -26.06 -12.67 -9.48
CA HIS A 151 -26.33 -11.76 -8.36
C HIS A 151 -25.48 -12.08 -7.13
N VAL A 152 -25.24 -13.38 -6.84
CA VAL A 152 -24.30 -13.76 -5.77
C VAL A 152 -22.89 -13.26 -6.08
N HIS A 153 -22.44 -13.37 -7.34
CA HIS A 153 -21.13 -12.84 -7.73
C HIS A 153 -21.06 -11.32 -7.55
N GLN A 154 -22.08 -10.58 -7.98
CA GLN A 154 -22.15 -9.13 -7.76
C GLN A 154 -22.08 -8.76 -6.28
N ALA A 155 -22.76 -9.53 -5.42
CA ALA A 155 -22.76 -9.29 -3.97
C ALA A 155 -21.39 -9.54 -3.31
N VAL A 156 -20.58 -10.47 -3.83
CA VAL A 156 -19.23 -10.75 -3.28
C VAL A 156 -18.09 -9.97 -3.96
N THR A 157 -18.33 -9.38 -5.14
CA THR A 157 -17.26 -8.73 -5.94
C THR A 157 -16.53 -7.61 -5.18
N SER A 158 -17.20 -6.97 -4.22
CA SER A 158 -16.62 -5.91 -3.39
C SER A 158 -15.77 -6.41 -2.23
N PHE A 159 -15.71 -7.72 -1.97
CA PHE A 159 -15.00 -8.29 -0.82
C PHE A 159 -13.74 -9.08 -1.22
N GLY A 160 -13.56 -9.41 -2.49
CA GLY A 160 -12.42 -10.19 -2.96
C GLY A 160 -12.69 -10.94 -4.27
N LYS A 161 -11.67 -11.66 -4.75
CA LYS A 161 -11.73 -12.53 -5.93
C LYS A 161 -11.52 -13.98 -5.55
#